data_AF-A0A356SDR4-F1
#
_entry.id   AF-A0A356SDR4-F1
#
_cell.length_a   1.000
_cell.length_b   1.000
_cell.length_c   1.000
_cell.angle_alpha   90.00
_cell.angle_beta   90.00
_cell.angle_gamma   90.00
#
_symmetry.space_group_name_H-M   'P 1'
#
loop_
_entity.id
_entity.type
_entity.pdbx_description
1 polymer ?
#
loop_
_entity_poly.entity_id
_entity_poly.type
_entity_poly.pdbx_seq_one_letter_code
_entity_poly.pdbx_strand_id
1 'polypeptide(L)'
;LSALGLIVLKPSAAALITDELLPQGDSALTTLLCDVVTQLRENPDQSTAALLGYWMGTEQGDALSEAAAKEVIDDENQIDERVLAILNKLSRDRHVAILRKRAERLKSVVYTDLSDEQKRELVALTTEIRQLSGRK
;
A
#
# COMPACT_ATOMS: atom_id res chain seq x y z
N LEU A 1 6.64 -4.86 -5.40
CA LEU A 1 6.24 -3.64 -4.65
C LEU A 1 7.51 -2.85 -4.39
N SER A 2 7.69 -1.70 -5.05
CA SER A 2 8.91 -0.89 -4.88
C SER A 2 9.11 -0.40 -3.43
N ALA A 3 8.00 -0.15 -2.71
CA ALA A 3 8.06 0.20 -1.28
C ALA A 3 8.76 -0.85 -0.41
N LEU A 4 8.62 -2.15 -0.71
CA LEU A 4 9.25 -3.22 0.08
C LEU A 4 10.78 -3.16 -0.05
N GLY A 5 11.29 -2.99 -1.28
CA GLY A 5 12.72 -2.86 -1.52
C GLY A 5 13.31 -1.62 -0.85
N LEU A 6 12.59 -0.48 -0.92
CA LEU A 6 13.01 0.76 -0.27
C LEU A 6 13.06 0.64 1.26
N ILE A 7 12.09 -0.04 1.89
CA ILE A 7 12.10 -0.29 3.34
C ILE A 7 13.24 -1.22 3.73
N VAL A 8 13.56 -2.23 2.92
CA VAL A 8 14.73 -3.09 3.17
C VAL A 8 16.02 -2.28 3.12
N LEU A 9 16.15 -1.37 2.16
CA LEU A 9 17.33 -0.52 2.00
C LEU A 9 17.45 0.55 3.08
N LYS A 10 16.32 1.02 3.63
CA LYS A 10 16.28 1.96 4.76
C LYS A 10 15.22 1.52 5.79
N PRO A 11 15.56 0.61 6.71
CA PRO A 11 14.61 0.07 7.68
C PRO A 11 13.96 1.13 8.58
N SER A 12 14.67 2.23 8.87
CA SER A 12 14.15 3.35 9.65
C SER A 12 12.93 4.04 9.02
N ALA A 13 12.73 3.91 7.71
CA ALA A 13 11.55 4.44 7.02
C ALA A 13 10.23 3.76 7.47
N ALA A 14 10.30 2.57 8.09
CA ALA A 14 9.13 1.87 8.63
C ALA A 14 8.41 2.68 9.72
N ALA A 15 9.12 3.55 10.44
CA ALA A 15 8.54 4.41 11.47
C ALA A 15 7.59 5.48 10.90
N LEU A 16 7.73 5.84 9.62
CA LEU A 16 6.90 6.84 8.95
C LEU A 16 5.57 6.25 8.43
N ILE A 17 5.50 4.93 8.32
CA ILE A 17 4.34 4.24 7.81
C ILE A 17 3.32 4.19 8.93
N THR A 18 2.11 4.69 8.69
CA THR A 18 0.97 4.53 9.60
C THR A 18 0.12 3.34 9.16
N ASP A 19 -0.75 2.84 10.04
CA ASP A 19 -1.61 1.69 9.73
C ASP A 19 -2.60 1.98 8.58
N GLU A 20 -2.94 3.26 8.36
CA GLU A 20 -3.77 3.71 7.24
C GLU A 20 -3.06 3.62 5.88
N LEU A 21 -1.73 3.68 5.88
CA LEU A 21 -0.89 3.58 4.68
C LEU A 21 -0.54 2.14 4.34
N LEU A 22 -0.68 1.22 5.30
CA LEU A 22 -0.44 -0.20 5.05
C LEU A 22 -1.50 -0.73 4.07
N PRO A 23 -1.08 -1.33 2.94
CA PRO A 23 -2.02 -2.00 2.07
C PRO A 23 -2.68 -3.14 2.85
N GLN A 24 -3.98 -3.31 2.69
CA GLN A 24 -4.68 -4.49 3.20
C GLN A 24 -5.15 -5.31 2.00
N GLY A 25 -4.95 -6.62 2.09
CA GLY A 25 -5.32 -7.57 1.05
C GLY A 25 -4.59 -8.89 1.23
N ASP A 26 -5.07 -9.90 0.52
CA ASP A 26 -4.66 -11.30 0.76
C ASP A 26 -3.46 -11.74 -0.10
N SER A 27 -2.72 -10.81 -0.70
CA SER A 27 -1.54 -11.16 -1.49
C SER A 27 -0.34 -11.40 -0.58
N ALA A 28 0.46 -12.42 -0.87
CA ALA A 28 1.69 -12.74 -0.12
C ALA A 28 2.64 -11.52 0.04
N LEU A 29 2.77 -10.68 -0.98
CA LEU A 29 3.59 -9.47 -0.92
C LEU A 29 3.04 -8.39 0.03
N THR A 30 1.72 -8.31 0.18
CA THR A 30 1.07 -7.38 1.12
C THR A 30 1.27 -7.86 2.55
N THR A 31 1.05 -9.16 2.79
CA THR A 31 1.35 -9.78 4.09
C THR A 31 2.81 -9.56 4.48
N LEU A 32 3.75 -9.84 3.56
CA LEU A 32 5.17 -9.65 3.81
C LEU A 32 5.54 -8.20 4.13
N LEU A 33 4.93 -7.23 3.44
CA LEU A 33 5.15 -5.82 3.75
C LEU A 33 4.66 -5.47 5.16
N CYS A 34 3.48 -5.95 5.56
CA CYS A 34 2.94 -5.74 6.91
C CYS A 34 3.82 -6.39 7.97
N ASP A 35 4.28 -7.61 7.74
CA ASP A 35 5.15 -8.35 8.67
C ASP A 35 6.49 -7.62 8.86
N VAL A 36 7.13 -7.18 7.76
CA VAL A 36 8.37 -6.40 7.81
C VAL A 36 8.19 -5.08 8.55
N VAL A 37 7.12 -4.33 8.25
CA VAL A 37 6.85 -3.05 8.94
C VAL A 37 6.60 -3.29 10.43
N THR A 38 5.87 -4.35 10.79
CA THR A 38 5.61 -4.70 12.19
C THR A 38 6.91 -5.03 12.92
N GLN A 39 7.74 -5.89 12.35
CA GLN A 39 9.04 -6.27 12.90
C GLN A 39 9.96 -5.06 13.10
N LEU A 40 10.03 -4.17 12.11
CA LEU A 40 10.89 -2.98 12.16
C LEU A 40 10.38 -1.93 13.16
N ARG A 41 9.07 -1.83 13.39
CA ARG A 41 8.53 -0.98 14.46
C ARG A 41 8.85 -1.53 15.85
N GLU A 42 8.90 -2.86 16.00
CA GLU A 42 9.33 -3.51 17.24
C GLU A 42 10.85 -3.40 17.46
N ASN A 43 11.63 -3.29 16.38
CA ASN A 43 13.09 -3.21 16.39
C ASN A 43 13.59 -2.05 15.51
N PRO A 44 13.39 -0.77 15.90
CA PRO A 44 13.65 0.39 15.04
C PRO A 44 15.13 0.58 14.65
N ASP A 45 16.05 0.03 15.43
CA ASP A 45 17.50 0.10 15.18
C ASP A 45 18.01 -1.06 14.29
N GLN A 46 17.10 -1.90 13.77
CA GLN A 46 17.46 -3.06 12.95
C GLN A 46 18.05 -2.62 11.61
N SER A 47 19.28 -3.07 11.33
CA SER A 47 19.95 -2.80 10.05
C SER A 47 19.39 -3.66 8.91
N THR A 48 19.63 -3.27 7.66
CA THR A 48 19.28 -4.07 6.48
C THR A 48 19.84 -5.49 6.55
N ALA A 49 21.09 -5.65 7.01
CA ALA A 49 21.70 -6.96 7.17
C ALA A 49 21.00 -7.81 8.24
N ALA A 50 20.60 -7.21 9.36
CA ALA A 50 19.84 -7.89 10.40
C ALA A 50 18.42 -8.27 9.93
N LEU A 51 17.77 -7.41 9.14
CA LEU A 51 16.47 -7.70 8.51
C LEU A 51 16.57 -8.88 7.54
N LEU A 52 17.49 -8.82 6.58
CA LEU A 52 17.67 -9.92 5.62
C LEU A 52 18.15 -11.21 6.29
N GLY A 53 18.98 -11.10 7.33
CA GLY A 53 19.42 -12.23 8.14
C GLY A 53 18.27 -12.94 8.86
N TYR A 54 17.27 -12.20 9.34
CA TYR A 54 16.09 -12.78 9.98
C TYR A 54 15.28 -13.67 9.02
N TRP A 55 15.16 -13.24 7.77
CA TRP A 55 14.40 -13.95 6.72
C TRP A 55 15.27 -14.90 5.88
N MET A 56 16.54 -15.09 6.24
CA MET A 56 17.49 -15.90 5.45
C MET A 56 17.01 -17.35 5.29
N GLY A 57 17.07 -17.86 4.06
CA GLY A 57 16.67 -19.24 3.75
C GLY A 57 15.16 -19.45 3.61
N THR A 58 14.39 -18.36 3.55
CA THR A 58 12.94 -18.39 3.31
C THR A 58 12.61 -17.75 1.96
N GLU A 59 11.47 -18.13 1.35
CA GLU A 59 10.99 -17.50 0.11
C GLU A 59 10.76 -15.98 0.30
N GLN A 60 10.39 -15.57 1.51
CA GLN A 60 10.25 -14.17 1.90
C GLN A 60 11.59 -13.45 1.85
N GLY A 61 12.66 -14.04 2.38
CA GLY A 61 14.01 -13.45 2.36
C GLY A 61 14.55 -13.28 0.95
N ASP A 62 14.29 -14.24 0.07
CA ASP A 62 14.64 -14.15 -1.35
C ASP A 62 13.85 -13.01 -2.01
N ALA A 63 12.54 -12.91 -1.74
CA ALA A 63 11.71 -11.82 -2.25
C ALA A 63 12.13 -10.44 -1.74
N LEU A 64 12.56 -10.32 -0.47
CA LEU A 64 13.09 -9.08 0.10
C LEU A 64 14.40 -8.66 -0.56
N SER A 65 15.31 -9.62 -0.75
CA SER A 65 16.60 -9.39 -1.40
C SER A 65 16.41 -8.97 -2.86
N GLU A 66 15.52 -9.65 -3.60
CA GLU A 66 15.20 -9.32 -4.98
C GLU A 66 14.51 -7.95 -5.08
N ALA A 67 13.61 -7.62 -4.15
CA ALA A 67 12.95 -6.32 -4.13
C ALA A 67 13.95 -5.18 -3.89
N ALA A 68 14.87 -5.34 -2.94
CA ALA A 68 15.91 -4.36 -2.66
C ALA A 68 16.87 -4.19 -3.85
N ALA A 69 17.29 -5.29 -4.47
CA ALA A 69 18.21 -5.25 -5.61
C ALA A 69 17.65 -4.53 -6.85
N LYS A 70 16.33 -4.42 -6.97
CA LYS A 70 15.65 -3.73 -8.09
C LYS A 70 15.54 -2.21 -7.89
N GLU A 71 15.74 -1.71 -6.68
CA GLU A 71 15.61 -0.28 -6.41
C GLU A 71 16.90 0.45 -6.74
N VAL A 72 16.77 1.49 -7.58
CA VAL A 72 17.84 2.45 -7.81
C VAL A 72 17.65 3.60 -6.82
N ILE A 73 18.64 3.84 -5.98
CA ILE A 73 18.66 4.94 -5.01
C ILE A 73 19.72 5.93 -5.45
N ASP A 74 19.27 7.12 -5.85
CA ASP A 74 20.18 8.23 -6.17
C ASP A 74 20.57 9.02 -4.91
N ASP A 75 19.67 9.09 -3.92
CA ASP A 75 19.87 9.77 -2.63
C ASP A 75 19.06 9.07 -1.53
N GLU A 76 19.75 8.64 -0.48
CA GLU A 76 19.15 7.94 0.67
C GLU A 76 18.16 8.83 1.44
N ASN A 77 18.33 10.15 1.38
CA ASN A 77 17.41 11.10 2.00
C ASN A 77 16.04 11.12 1.28
N GLN A 78 15.98 10.72 0.00
CA GLN A 78 14.74 10.68 -0.77
C GLN A 78 13.96 9.37 -0.57
N ILE A 79 14.52 8.38 0.12
CA ILE A 79 13.85 7.09 0.32
C ILE A 79 12.55 7.26 1.10
N ASP A 80 12.56 8.09 2.15
CA ASP A 80 11.39 8.31 3.01
C ASP A 80 10.21 8.90 2.23
N GLU A 81 10.49 9.95 1.45
CA GLU A 81 9.50 10.60 0.58
C GLU A 81 8.96 9.63 -0.46
N ARG A 82 9.83 8.81 -1.06
CA ARG A 82 9.43 7.79 -2.06
C ARG A 82 8.57 6.70 -1.44
N VAL A 83 8.94 6.16 -0.28
CA VAL A 83 8.13 5.17 0.45
C VAL A 83 6.74 5.73 0.72
N LEU A 84 6.67 6.93 1.30
CA LEU A 84 5.40 7.59 1.57
C LEU A 84 4.59 7.85 0.30
N ALA A 85 5.22 8.34 -0.77
CA ALA A 85 4.53 8.61 -2.03
C ALA A 85 3.95 7.32 -2.66
N ILE A 86 4.70 6.22 -2.63
CA ILE A 86 4.25 4.92 -3.14
C ILE A 86 3.07 4.40 -2.30
N LEU A 87 3.19 4.41 -0.98
CA LEU A 87 2.13 3.90 -0.09
C LEU A 87 0.86 4.76 -0.16
N ASN A 88 1.00 6.09 -0.20
CA ASN A 88 -0.14 6.99 -0.41
C ASN A 88 -0.84 6.72 -1.75
N LYS A 89 -0.07 6.53 -2.83
CA LYS A 89 -0.62 6.18 -4.13
C LYS A 89 -1.36 4.84 -4.07
N LEU A 90 -0.77 3.81 -3.48
CA LEU A 90 -1.39 2.49 -3.35
C LEU A 90 -2.69 2.54 -2.52
N SER A 91 -2.68 3.26 -1.40
CA SER A 91 -3.85 3.44 -0.54
C SER A 91 -4.98 4.14 -1.30
N ARG A 92 -4.67 5.24 -2.00
CA ARG A 92 -5.62 5.98 -2.83
C ARG A 92 -6.18 5.14 -3.98
N ASP A 93 -5.32 4.46 -4.74
CA ASP A 93 -5.73 3.65 -5.89
C ASP A 93 -6.63 2.49 -5.44
N ARG A 94 -6.34 1.88 -4.29
CA ARG A 94 -7.19 0.86 -3.64
C ARG A 94 -8.53 1.45 -3.22
N HIS A 95 -8.54 2.61 -2.57
CA HIS A 95 -9.79 3.25 -2.14
C HIS A 95 -10.70 3.51 -3.34
N VAL A 96 -10.14 4.08 -4.42
CA VAL A 96 -10.86 4.27 -5.68
C VAL A 96 -11.39 2.96 -6.26
N ALA A 97 -10.62 1.87 -6.22
CA ALA A 97 -11.06 0.57 -6.71
C ALA A 97 -12.25 0.01 -5.92
N ILE A 98 -12.26 0.16 -4.58
CA ILE A 98 -13.36 -0.26 -3.71
C ILE A 98 -14.63 0.53 -4.04
N LEU A 99 -14.51 1.87 -4.12
CA LEU A 99 -15.63 2.75 -4.45
C LEU A 99 -16.21 2.41 -5.83
N ARG A 100 -15.34 2.18 -6.84
CA ARG A 100 -15.76 1.74 -8.17
C ARG A 100 -16.51 0.42 -8.13
N LYS A 101 -16.00 -0.59 -7.41
CA LYS A 101 -16.66 -1.89 -7.27
C LYS A 101 -18.04 -1.76 -6.60
N ARG A 102 -18.20 -0.85 -5.64
CA ARG A 102 -19.51 -0.56 -5.03
C ARG A 102 -20.45 0.13 -6.02
N ALA A 103 -19.98 1.15 -6.72
CA ALA A 103 -20.76 1.85 -7.73
C ALA A 103 -21.23 0.91 -8.84
N GLU A 104 -20.38 0.02 -9.34
CA GLU A 104 -20.77 -0.96 -10.38
C GLU A 104 -21.83 -1.94 -9.88
N ARG A 105 -21.77 -2.39 -8.62
CA ARG A 105 -22.84 -3.23 -8.02
C ARG A 105 -24.18 -2.51 -7.91
N LEU A 106 -24.17 -1.21 -7.64
CA LEU A 106 -25.39 -0.40 -7.61
C LEU A 106 -25.94 -0.18 -9.03
N LYS A 107 -25.06 0.03 -10.02
CA LYS A 107 -25.45 0.18 -11.43
C LYS A 107 -25.96 -1.11 -12.08
N SER A 108 -25.54 -2.27 -11.59
CA SER A 108 -26.02 -3.57 -12.11
C SER A 108 -27.47 -3.87 -11.73
N VAL A 109 -28.04 -3.12 -10.78
CA VAL A 109 -29.48 -3.13 -10.48
C VAL A 109 -30.15 -2.11 -11.42
N VAL A 110 -31.30 -2.47 -12.00
CA VAL A 110 -32.05 -1.55 -12.88
C VAL A 110 -32.34 -0.26 -12.09
N TYR A 111 -32.00 0.89 -12.65
CA TYR A 111 -32.06 2.19 -11.95
C TYR A 111 -33.45 2.53 -11.37
N THR A 112 -34.51 1.97 -11.95
CA THR A 112 -35.91 2.10 -11.47
C THR A 112 -36.19 1.33 -10.20
N ASP A 113 -35.39 0.30 -9.91
CA ASP A 113 -35.53 -0.57 -8.73
C ASP A 113 -34.59 -0.12 -7.59
N LEU A 114 -33.78 0.91 -7.82
CA LEU A 114 -32.94 1.51 -6.79
C LEU A 114 -33.78 2.34 -5.82
N SER A 115 -33.59 2.11 -4.53
CA SER A 115 -34.13 2.98 -3.48
C SER A 115 -33.52 4.38 -3.55
N ASP A 116 -34.20 5.37 -2.97
CA ASP A 116 -33.67 6.73 -2.90
C ASP A 116 -32.33 6.80 -2.15
N GLU A 117 -32.12 5.90 -1.18
CA GLU A 117 -30.85 5.78 -0.47
C GLU A 117 -29.72 5.28 -1.40
N GLN A 118 -29.99 4.28 -2.24
CA GLN A 118 -29.01 3.77 -3.19
C GLN A 118 -28.65 4.81 -4.27
N LYS A 119 -29.60 5.65 -4.67
CA LYS A 119 -29.35 6.76 -5.60
C LYS A 119 -28.44 7.82 -4.96
N ARG A 120 -28.69 8.18 -3.69
CA ARG A 120 -27.82 9.10 -2.92
C ARG A 120 -26.41 8.51 -2.77
N GLU A 121 -26.32 7.22 -2.43
CA GLU A 121 -25.06 6.50 -2.31
C GLU A 121 -24.27 6.55 -3.63
N LEU A 122 -24.92 6.31 -4.77
CA LEU A 122 -24.26 6.32 -6.08
C LEU A 122 -23.69 7.71 -6.44
N VAL A 123 -24.40 8.79 -6.11
CA VAL A 123 -23.91 10.17 -6.29
C VAL A 123 -22.73 10.46 -5.39
N ALA A 124 -22.80 10.04 -4.11
CA ALA A 124 -21.71 10.20 -3.15
C ALA A 124 -20.44 9.46 -3.62
N LEU A 125 -20.56 8.17 -3.95
CA LEU A 125 -19.46 7.35 -4.45
C LEU A 125 -18.82 7.93 -5.72
N THR A 126 -19.63 8.43 -6.66
CA THR A 126 -19.11 9.02 -7.90
C THR A 126 -18.37 10.33 -7.65
N THR A 127 -18.84 11.13 -6.69
CA THR A 127 -18.19 12.39 -6.28
C THR A 127 -16.86 12.11 -5.60
N GLU A 128 -16.84 11.16 -4.68
CA GLU A 128 -15.63 10.75 -3.96
C GLU A 128 -14.57 10.14 -4.90
N ILE A 129 -14.98 9.27 -5.84
CA ILE A 129 -14.08 8.74 -6.88
C ILE A 129 -13.43 9.89 -7.68
N ARG A 130 -14.20 10.93 -8.04
CA ARG A 130 -13.66 12.07 -8.79
C ARG A 130 -12.67 12.89 -7.96
N GLN A 131 -12.93 13.10 -6.68
CA GLN A 131 -12.02 13.82 -5.78
C GLN A 131 -10.70 13.05 -5.60
N LEU A 132 -10.78 11.73 -5.40
CA LEU A 132 -9.60 10.88 -5.20
C LEU A 132 -8.83 10.58 -6.50
N SER A 133 -9.53 10.54 -7.65
CA SER A 133 -8.90 10.32 -8.97
C SER A 133 -8.46 11.61 -9.65
N GLY A 134 -8.87 12.78 -9.12
CA GLY A 134 -8.55 14.08 -9.65
C GLY A 134 -7.04 14.32 -9.61
N ARG A 135 -6.40 14.16 -10.77
CA ARG A 135 -5.01 14.57 -11.01
C ARG A 135 -4.86 16.04 -10.61
N LYS A 136 -4.04 16.32 -9.60
CA LYS A 136 -3.18 17.51 -9.63
C LYS A 136 -1.96 17.18 -10.48
#